data_AF-A0A212CSX6-F1
#
_entry.id   AF-A0A212CSX6-F1
#
_cell.length_a   1.000
_cell.length_b   1.000
_cell.length_c   1.000
_cell.angle_alpha   90.00
_cell.angle_beta   90.00
_cell.angle_gamma   90.00
#
_symmetry.space_group_name_H-M   'P 1'
#
loop_
_entity.id
_entity.type
_entity.pdbx_description
1 polymer ?
#
loop_
_entity_poly.entity_id
_entity_poly.type
_entity_poly.pdbx_seq_one_letter_code
_entity_poly.pdbx_strand_id
1 'polypeptide(L)' 'MGGMVLETNMNEIVAQIEAQNRLEKSEGGLSAAPARAVSAVKNINLPEMPRNINIGDLNIKVPNLSQFV' A
#
# COMPACT_ATOMS: atom_id res chain seq x y z
N MET A 1 24.74 -16.46 -28.86
CA MET A 1 23.40 -16.46 -28.23
C MET A 1 23.10 -17.88 -27.79
N GLY A 2 23.37 -18.20 -26.52
CA GLY A 2 23.03 -19.51 -25.95
C GLY A 2 21.63 -19.42 -25.34
N GLY A 3 20.66 -20.12 -25.94
CA GLY A 3 19.30 -20.17 -25.40
C GLY A 3 19.28 -20.99 -24.12
N MET A 4 18.68 -20.43 -23.07
CA MET A 4 18.35 -21.18 -21.86
C MET A 4 17.21 -22.14 -22.21
N VAL A 5 17.49 -23.44 -22.20
CA VAL A 5 16.44 -24.45 -22.29
C VAL A 5 15.82 -24.56 -20.91
N LEU A 6 14.57 -24.12 -20.79
CA LEU A 6 13.77 -24.29 -19.58
C LEU A 6 13.06 -25.64 -19.69
N GLU A 7 13.59 -26.65 -19.01
CA GLU A 7 12.86 -27.89 -18.79
C GLU A 7 11.91 -27.67 -17.61
N THR A 8 10.62 -27.44 -17.88
CA THR A 8 9.64 -27.18 -16.82
C THR A 8 8.87 -28.46 -16.47
N ASN A 9 8.88 -28.84 -15.19
CA ASN A 9 8.14 -29.98 -14.68
C ASN A 9 6.68 -29.60 -14.38
N MET A 10 5.72 -30.42 -14.82
CA MET A 10 4.29 -30.16 -14.60
C MET A 10 3.92 -30.04 -13.12
N ASN A 11 4.57 -30.79 -12.23
CA ASN A 11 4.32 -30.71 -10.79
C ASN A 11 4.78 -29.37 -10.20
N GLU A 12 5.87 -28.81 -10.71
CA GLU A 12 6.39 -27.50 -10.28
C GLU A 12 5.46 -26.37 -10.73
N ILE A 13 4.88 -26.47 -11.94
CA ILE A 13 3.89 -25.52 -12.44
C ILE A 13 2.66 -25.49 -11.53
N VAL A 14 2.12 -26.65 -11.16
CA VAL A 14 0.95 -26.73 -10.28
C VAL A 14 1.26 -26.13 -8.91
N ALA A 15 2.42 -26.46 -8.32
CA ALA A 15 2.84 -25.89 -7.04
C ALA A 15 3.00 -24.36 -7.09
N GLN A 16 3.55 -23.84 -8.18
CA GLN A 16 3.74 -22.41 -8.37
C GLN A 16 2.42 -21.67 -8.60
N ILE A 17 1.46 -22.27 -9.30
CA ILE A 17 0.09 -21.75 -9.46
C ILE A 17 -0.62 -21.70 -8.11
N GLU A 18 -0.52 -22.74 -7.28
CA GLU A 18 -1.13 -22.74 -5.95
C GLU A 18 -0.51 -21.68 -5.04
N ALA A 19 0.81 -21.51 -5.09
CA ALA A 19 1.52 -20.46 -4.36
C ALA A 19 1.06 -19.06 -4.82
N GLN A 20 0.96 -18.83 -6.13
CA GLN A 20 0.43 -17.58 -6.69
C GLN A 20 -1.02 -17.34 -6.29
N ASN A 21 -1.89 -18.34 -6.37
CA ASN A 21 -3.29 -18.22 -5.97
C ASN A 21 -3.47 -17.88 -4.48
N ARG A 22 -2.58 -18.38 -3.60
CA ARG A 22 -2.58 -17.99 -2.18
C ARG A 22 -2.13 -16.55 -1.97
N LEU A 23 -1.14 -16.09 -2.74
CA LEU A 23 -0.69 -14.70 -2.74
C LEU A 23 -1.78 -13.77 -3.30
N GLU A 24 -2.36 -14.09 -4.45
CA GLU A 24 -3.48 -13.37 -5.06
C GLU A 24 -4.70 -13.29 -4.14
N LYS A 25 -5.00 -14.32 -3.33
CA LYS A 25 -6.05 -14.23 -2.31
C LYS A 25 -5.66 -13.35 -1.12
N SER A 26 -4.37 -13.33 -0.77
CA SER A 26 -3.84 -12.47 0.29
C SER A 26 -3.76 -11.00 -0.15
N GLU A 27 -3.53 -10.77 -1.43
CA GLU A 27 -3.39 -9.46 -2.08
C GLU A 27 -4.69 -8.95 -2.73
N GLY A 28 -5.63 -9.85 -3.05
CA GLY A 28 -6.97 -9.53 -3.57
C GLY A 28 -7.85 -8.85 -2.54
N GLY A 29 -7.43 -8.86 -1.27
CA GLY A 29 -7.93 -7.99 -0.22
C GLY A 29 -7.32 -6.58 -0.19
N LEU A 30 -6.31 -6.27 -1.02
CA LEU A 30 -5.67 -4.95 -1.08
C LEU A 30 -6.40 -3.96 -1.98
N SER A 31 -7.41 -4.42 -2.75
CA SER A 31 -8.48 -3.52 -3.21
C SER A 31 -9.35 -3.01 -2.04
N ALA A 32 -9.19 -3.58 -0.83
CA ALA A 32 -9.60 -2.99 0.44
C ALA A 32 -8.42 -2.25 1.09
N ALA A 33 -8.18 -1.07 0.54
CA ALA A 33 -8.23 0.18 1.28
C ALA A 33 -6.89 0.86 1.64
N PRO A 34 -6.89 2.21 1.53
CA PRO A 34 -6.21 3.10 2.46
C PRO A 34 -6.44 2.80 3.97
N ALA A 35 -7.26 1.81 4.36
CA ALA A 35 -7.63 1.48 5.74
C ALA A 35 -6.45 1.05 6.64
N ARG A 36 -5.49 0.27 6.13
CA ARG A 36 -4.31 -0.13 6.94
C ARG A 36 -3.35 1.03 7.16
N ALA A 37 -3.24 1.94 6.19
CA ALA A 37 -2.51 3.19 6.36
C ALA A 37 -3.23 4.13 7.34
N VAL A 38 -4.56 4.22 7.29
CA VAL A 38 -5.31 5.06 8.25
C VAL A 38 -5.40 4.48 9.66
N SER A 39 -5.38 3.15 9.84
CA SER A 39 -5.32 2.56 11.18
C SER A 39 -3.96 2.75 11.85
N ALA A 40 -2.87 2.78 11.06
CA ALA A 40 -1.53 3.05 11.58
C ALA A 40 -1.37 4.49 12.12
N VAL A 41 -2.20 5.45 11.68
CA VAL A 41 -2.20 6.83 12.20
C VAL A 41 -3.20 7.08 13.33
N LYS A 42 -4.16 6.17 13.59
CA LYS A 42 -5.19 6.35 14.64
C LYS A 42 -4.65 6.31 16.08
N ASN A 43 -3.48 5.70 16.30
CA ASN A 43 -2.88 5.54 17.64
C ASN A 43 -1.54 6.27 17.81
N ILE A 44 -1.17 7.16 16.89
CA ILE A 44 0.05 7.98 17.02
C ILE A 44 -0.35 9.31 17.64
N ASN A 45 0.22 9.66 18.80
CA ASN A 45 0.20 11.02 19.32
C ASN A 45 1.09 11.89 18.41
N LEU A 46 0.53 12.39 17.31
CA LEU A 46 1.21 13.31 16.42
C LEU A 46 1.29 14.69 17.08
N PRO A 47 2.41 15.41 16.95
CA PRO A 47 2.43 16.83 17.32
C PRO A 47 1.37 17.57 16.51
N GLU A 48 0.68 18.54 17.12
CA GLU A 48 -0.31 19.39 16.44
C GLU A 48 0.35 20.06 15.22
N MET A 49 0.04 19.57 14.02
CA MET A 49 0.59 20.12 12.78
C MET A 49 -0.02 21.51 12.56
N PRO A 50 0.79 22.54 12.22
CA PRO A 50 0.27 23.89 12.03
C PRO A 50 -0.75 23.91 10.89
N ARG A 51 -2.00 24.28 11.21
CA ARG A 51 -3.12 24.31 10.25
C ARG A 51 -3.06 25.50 9.29
N ASN A 52 -2.27 26.51 9.64
CA ASN A 52 -2.09 27.73 8.88
C ASN A 52 -0.60 28.04 8.77
N ILE A 53 -0.11 28.14 7.54
CA ILE A 53 1.25 28.54 7.23
C ILE A 53 1.17 29.89 6.52
N ASN A 54 1.63 30.95 7.19
CA ASN A 54 1.71 32.29 6.62
C ASN A 54 3.16 32.57 6.21
N ILE A 55 3.39 32.84 4.92
CA ILE A 55 4.71 33.18 4.36
C ILE A 55 4.58 34.50 3.60
N GLY A 56 4.86 35.62 4.27
CA GLY A 56 4.54 36.95 3.74
C GLY A 56 3.03 37.10 3.52
N ASP A 57 2.62 37.43 2.30
CA ASP A 57 1.20 37.56 1.92
C ASP A 57 0.54 36.21 1.55
N LEU A 58 1.30 35.11 1.51
CA LEU A 58 0.77 33.77 1.23
C LEU A 58 0.21 33.12 2.49
N ASN A 59 -1.05 32.67 2.43
CA ASN A 59 -1.71 31.91 3.49
C ASN A 59 -2.07 30.51 2.97
N ILE A 60 -1.39 29.48 3.47
CA ILE A 60 -1.64 28.07 3.12
C ILE A 60 -2.44 27.42 4.25
N LYS A 61 -3.64 26.92 3.92
CA LYS A 61 -4.46 26.11 4.82
C LYS A 61 -4.12 24.64 4.62
N VAL A 62 -3.59 24.01 5.65
CA VAL A 62 -3.29 22.58 5.63
C VAL A 62 -4.58 21.79 5.89
N PRO A 63 -4.99 20.86 5.00
CA PRO A 63 -6.24 20.12 5.15
C PRO A 63 -6.18 19.14 6.33
N ASN A 64 -7.33 18.96 6.99
CA ASN A 64 -7.44 18.04 8.12
C ASN A 64 -7.46 16.59 7.63
N LEU A 65 -6.49 15.79 8.06
CA LEU A 65 -6.37 14.40 7.65
C LEU A 65 -7.48 13.50 8.23
N SER A 66 -8.11 13.88 9.35
CA SER A 66 -9.25 13.14 9.93
C SER A 66 -10.50 13.17 9.05
N GLN A 67 -10.58 14.04 8.05
CA GLN A 67 -11.67 14.02 7.07
C GLN A 67 -11.56 12.83 6.09
N PHE A 68 -10.38 12.22 5.97
CA PHE A 68 -10.10 11.15 5.01
C PHE A 68 -10.07 9.74 5.66
N VAL A 69 -10.34 9.61 6.97
CA VAL A 69 -10.25 8.36 7.75
C VAL A 69 -11.58 7.85 8.31
#